data_AF-I6ZZL3-F1
#
_entry.id   AF-I6ZZL3-F1
#
_cell.length_a   1.000
_cell.length_b   1.000
_cell.length_c   1.000
_cell.angle_alpha   90.00
_cell.angle_beta   90.00
_cell.angle_gamma   90.00
#
_symmetry.space_group_name_H-M   'P 1'
#
loop_
_entity.id
_entity.type
_entity.pdbx_description
1 polymer ?
#
loop_
_entity_poly.entity_id
_entity_poly.type
_entity_poly.pdbx_seq_one_letter_code
_entity_poly.pdbx_strand_id
1 'polypeptide(L)'
;MKYLKIKNSNDEIPIGKIVCVGRNYAAHALELGNEVPEFPVIFLKTASNVIYSGDKVIHPDYSNNLHHEVELVLLIGKTVKNADDSSAEDAIAGYAVGLDMTLRDLQKEFMEKGDPWTLSKCFDTAAVLSEFVLKKDYKLRGDETIKLSVNGELRQNSSIKNMMFDPVKIVKYISSKMTLEKGDLIFTGTPEGVGRVVPGDKIHAELENIGTIDTEIIK
;
A
#
# COMPACT_ATOMS: atom_id res chain seq x y z
N MET A 1 19.93 -2.25 5.05
CA MET A 1 18.63 -2.73 5.58
C MET A 1 17.79 -1.49 5.87
N LYS A 2 16.50 -1.48 5.50
CA LYS A 2 15.59 -0.35 5.75
C LYS A 2 14.79 -0.65 7.02
N TYR A 3 14.50 0.38 7.81
CA TYR A 3 13.85 0.27 9.12
C TYR A 3 12.57 1.10 9.12
N LEU A 4 11.57 0.63 9.86
CA LEU A 4 10.31 1.34 10.06
C LEU A 4 10.54 2.67 10.77
N LYS A 5 9.81 3.71 10.36
CA LYS A 5 9.66 4.94 11.14
C LYS A 5 8.34 4.86 11.91
N ILE A 6 8.42 4.88 13.23
CA ILE A 6 7.24 4.78 14.11
C ILE A 6 7.09 6.10 14.84
N LYS A 7 5.89 6.67 14.78
CA LYS A 7 5.59 7.96 15.42
C LYS A 7 5.87 7.87 16.92
N ASN A 8 6.61 8.84 17.45
CA ASN A 8 7.00 8.91 18.86
C ASN A 8 7.79 7.69 19.38
N SER A 9 8.47 6.94 18.52
CA SER A 9 9.35 5.82 18.91
C SER A 9 10.69 5.88 18.18
N ASN A 10 11.73 5.39 18.85
CA ASN A 10 13.06 5.19 18.28
C ASN A 10 13.37 3.70 18.06
N ASP A 11 12.34 2.84 18.08
CA ASP A 11 12.53 1.40 17.87
C ASP A 11 13.03 1.11 16.46
N GLU A 12 14.16 0.41 16.36
CA GLU A 12 14.74 -0.01 15.08
C GLU A 12 14.15 -1.37 14.67
N ILE A 13 12.96 -1.35 14.07
CA ILE A 13 12.35 -2.56 13.52
C ILE A 13 12.70 -2.67 12.03
N PRO A 14 13.45 -3.70 11.60
CA PRO A 14 13.76 -3.88 10.18
C PRO A 14 12.49 -4.21 9.40
N ILE A 15 12.38 -3.67 8.18
CA ILE A 15 11.28 -4.01 7.28
C ILE A 15 11.48 -5.43 6.78
N GLY A 16 10.48 -6.27 7.00
CA GLY A 16 10.39 -7.63 6.49
C GLY A 16 9.93 -7.66 5.02
N LYS A 17 9.08 -8.62 4.67
CA LYS A 17 8.43 -8.63 3.35
C LYS A 17 7.29 -7.62 3.30
N ILE A 18 7.05 -7.11 2.09
CA ILE A 18 5.95 -6.20 1.81
C ILE A 18 4.97 -6.96 0.92
N VAL A 19 3.80 -7.26 1.44
CA VAL A 19 2.73 -7.94 0.72
C VAL A 19 1.70 -6.89 0.30
N CYS A 20 1.22 -6.95 -0.94
CA CYS A 20 0.27 -5.99 -1.47
C CYS A 20 -0.99 -6.70 -1.95
N VAL A 21 -2.14 -6.08 -1.73
CA VAL A 21 -3.45 -6.59 -2.14
C VAL A 21 -3.99 -5.79 -3.31
N GLY A 22 -4.07 -6.42 -4.48
CA GLY A 22 -4.71 -5.84 -5.66
C GLY A 22 -6.23 -5.93 -5.58
N ARG A 23 -6.91 -4.91 -6.15
CA ARG A 23 -8.36 -4.89 -6.39
C ARG A 23 -9.19 -5.09 -5.12
N ASN A 24 -8.84 -4.42 -4.02
CA ASN A 24 -9.60 -4.52 -2.77
C ASN A 24 -10.74 -3.49 -2.62
N TYR A 25 -10.93 -2.60 -3.60
CA TYR A 25 -12.06 -1.67 -3.64
C TYR A 25 -12.89 -1.96 -4.89
N ALA A 26 -14.20 -2.18 -4.72
CA ALA A 26 -15.09 -2.56 -5.82
C ALA A 26 -15.12 -1.50 -6.95
N ALA A 27 -15.20 -0.22 -6.59
CA ALA A 27 -15.19 0.87 -7.56
C ALA A 27 -13.88 0.92 -8.38
N HIS A 28 -12.74 0.68 -7.73
CA HIS A 28 -11.45 0.60 -8.42
C HIS A 28 -11.34 -0.64 -9.34
N ALA A 29 -11.86 -1.79 -8.91
CA ALA A 29 -11.89 -2.99 -9.76
C ALA A 29 -12.68 -2.72 -11.05
N LEU A 30 -13.84 -2.06 -10.93
CA LEU A 30 -14.69 -1.69 -12.07
C LEU A 30 -14.06 -0.61 -12.95
N GLU A 31 -13.40 0.40 -12.38
CA GLU A 31 -12.68 1.46 -13.10
C GLU A 31 -11.65 0.90 -14.09
N LEU A 32 -10.96 -0.17 -13.71
CA LEU A 32 -9.96 -0.83 -14.54
C LEU A 32 -10.54 -1.96 -15.40
N GLY A 33 -11.88 -2.09 -15.49
CA GLY A 33 -12.56 -3.10 -16.30
C GLY A 33 -12.36 -4.54 -15.81
N ASN A 34 -12.02 -4.72 -14.53
CA ASN A 34 -11.77 -6.03 -13.95
C ASN A 34 -13.01 -6.56 -13.22
N GLU A 35 -13.16 -7.88 -13.20
CA GLU A 35 -14.10 -8.55 -12.30
C GLU A 35 -13.66 -8.38 -10.84
N VAL A 36 -14.64 -8.29 -9.94
CA VAL A 36 -14.42 -8.32 -8.50
C VAL A 36 -13.87 -9.71 -8.14
N PRO A 37 -12.65 -9.80 -7.61
CA PRO A 37 -12.04 -11.09 -7.37
C PRO A 37 -12.69 -11.80 -6.18
N GLU A 38 -12.87 -13.12 -6.27
CA GLU A 38 -13.37 -13.95 -5.16
C GLU A 38 -12.37 -13.98 -3.98
N PHE A 39 -11.09 -13.83 -4.27
CA PHE A 39 -10.00 -13.83 -3.29
C PHE A 39 -9.04 -12.66 -3.50
N PRO A 40 -8.35 -12.16 -2.46
CA PRO A 40 -7.34 -11.12 -2.59
C PRO A 40 -6.26 -11.47 -3.63
N VAL A 41 -6.01 -10.57 -4.60
CA VAL A 41 -4.87 -10.71 -5.52
C VAL A 41 -3.61 -10.30 -4.77
N ILE A 42 -2.63 -11.21 -4.66
CA ILE A 42 -1.42 -10.95 -3.88
C ILE A 42 -0.21 -10.77 -4.79
N PHE A 43 0.56 -9.71 -4.55
CA PHE A 43 1.90 -9.50 -5.09
C PHE A 43 2.81 -8.98 -3.98
N LEU A 44 4.11 -8.89 -4.27
CA LEU A 44 5.11 -8.45 -3.30
C LEU A 44 5.76 -7.15 -3.76
N LYS A 45 6.30 -6.40 -2.80
CA LYS A 45 7.37 -5.42 -2.99
C LYS A 45 8.55 -5.80 -2.10
N THR A 46 9.70 -5.17 -2.33
CA THR A 46 10.92 -5.39 -1.53
C THR A 46 11.20 -4.21 -0.61
N ALA A 47 11.86 -4.48 0.52
CA ALA A 47 12.27 -3.43 1.45
C ALA A 47 13.16 -2.35 0.80
N SER A 48 13.94 -2.69 -0.23
CA SER A 48 14.74 -1.73 -1.00
C SER A 48 13.92 -0.70 -1.77
N ASN A 49 12.65 -0.99 -2.10
CA ASN A 49 11.78 -0.06 -2.80
C ASN A 49 11.26 1.07 -1.89
N VAL A 50 11.42 0.93 -0.56
CA VAL A 50 10.82 1.84 0.42
C VAL A 50 11.57 3.16 0.52
N ILE A 51 10.80 4.23 0.38
CA ILE A 51 11.13 5.60 0.77
C ILE A 51 10.05 6.15 1.70
N TYR A 52 10.31 7.28 2.35
CA TYR A 52 9.38 7.89 3.30
C TYR A 52 8.84 9.22 2.78
N SER A 53 7.74 9.69 3.38
CA SER A 53 7.24 11.06 3.17
C SER A 53 8.39 12.08 3.26
N GLY A 54 8.43 13.01 2.31
CA GLY A 54 9.50 13.98 2.09
C GLY A 54 10.59 13.54 1.09
N ASP A 55 10.75 12.23 0.87
CA ASP A 55 11.61 11.70 -0.19
C ASP A 55 10.95 11.84 -1.57
N LYS A 56 11.71 11.60 -2.64
CA LYS A 56 11.27 11.76 -4.03
C LYS A 56 11.06 10.41 -4.72
N VAL A 57 10.00 10.28 -5.51
CA VAL A 57 9.73 9.10 -6.33
C VAL A 57 10.39 9.26 -7.70
N ILE A 58 11.11 8.24 -8.14
CA ILE A 58 11.78 8.18 -9.44
C ILE A 58 10.82 7.58 -10.48
N HIS A 59 10.57 8.30 -11.57
CA HIS A 59 9.90 7.79 -12.76
C HIS A 59 10.96 7.16 -13.68
N PRO A 60 11.03 5.82 -13.78
CA PRO A 60 12.08 5.16 -14.53
C PRO A 60 11.93 5.37 -16.05
N ASP A 61 13.04 5.51 -16.76
CA ASP A 61 13.08 5.75 -18.21
C ASP A 61 12.46 4.61 -19.07
N TYR A 62 12.26 3.43 -18.49
CA TYR A 62 11.70 2.26 -19.18
C TYR A 62 10.17 2.16 -19.07
N SER A 63 9.49 3.15 -18.49
CA SER A 63 8.03 3.28 -18.49
C SER A 63 7.65 4.72 -18.83
N ASN A 64 6.47 4.89 -19.43
CA ASN A 64 5.91 6.21 -19.71
C ASN A 64 4.66 6.48 -18.87
N ASN A 65 4.19 5.51 -18.08
CA ASN A 65 2.90 5.56 -17.42
C ASN A 65 2.97 5.17 -15.93
N LEU A 66 3.66 5.99 -15.14
CA LEU A 66 3.68 5.90 -13.69
C LEU A 66 2.35 6.37 -13.07
N HIS A 67 1.74 5.54 -12.23
CA HIS A 67 0.48 5.83 -11.52
C HIS A 67 0.69 5.93 -10.00
N HIS A 68 -0.13 6.77 -9.36
CA HIS A 68 -0.29 6.79 -7.91
C HIS A 68 -1.42 5.85 -7.44
N GLU A 69 -1.25 5.25 -6.26
CA GLU A 69 -2.26 4.43 -5.58
C GLU A 69 -2.11 4.66 -4.07
N VAL A 70 -3.01 5.46 -3.46
CA VAL A 70 -3.00 5.65 -1.99
C VAL A 70 -3.62 4.44 -1.28
N GLU A 71 -2.96 3.96 -0.22
CA GLU A 71 -3.39 2.78 0.52
C GLU A 71 -3.21 2.93 2.04
N LEU A 72 -4.03 2.20 2.79
CA LEU A 72 -3.71 1.85 4.17
C LEU A 72 -2.62 0.78 4.16
N VAL A 73 -1.62 0.94 5.04
CA VAL A 73 -0.56 -0.05 5.24
C VAL A 73 -0.62 -0.58 6.66
N LEU A 74 -0.68 -1.91 6.81
CA LEU A 74 -0.64 -2.59 8.09
C LEU A 74 0.81 -2.95 8.45
N LEU A 75 1.18 -2.75 9.71
CA LEU A 75 2.40 -3.30 10.31
C LEU A 75 2.06 -4.58 11.06
N ILE A 76 2.74 -5.68 10.71
CA ILE A 76 2.68 -6.93 11.48
C ILE A 76 3.67 -6.86 12.64
N GLY A 77 3.18 -6.96 13.87
CA GLY A 77 4.01 -6.95 15.08
C GLY A 77 4.31 -8.33 15.66
N LYS A 78 3.60 -9.36 15.21
CA LYS A 78 3.72 -10.74 15.71
C LYS A 78 3.70 -11.73 14.56
N THR A 79 4.62 -12.70 14.59
CA THR A 79 4.63 -13.79 13.63
C THR A 79 3.35 -14.60 13.71
N VAL A 80 2.68 -14.82 12.58
CA VAL A 80 1.40 -15.52 12.49
C VAL A 80 1.30 -16.35 11.20
N LYS A 81 0.76 -17.56 11.33
CA LYS A 81 0.49 -18.53 10.26
C LYS A 81 -0.87 -19.16 10.53
N ASN A 82 -1.69 -19.34 9.48
CA ASN A 82 -3.04 -19.90 9.59
C ASN A 82 -3.89 -19.21 10.67
N ALA A 83 -3.91 -17.88 10.66
CA ALA A 83 -4.63 -17.10 11.65
C ALA A 83 -6.13 -17.38 11.62
N ASP A 84 -6.77 -17.34 12.78
CA ASP A 84 -8.18 -17.00 12.91
C ASP A 84 -8.36 -15.47 13.00
N ASP A 85 -9.60 -15.00 13.17
CA ASP A 85 -9.90 -13.56 13.18
C ASP A 85 -9.23 -12.85 14.37
N SER A 86 -9.18 -13.50 15.54
CA SER A 86 -8.57 -12.93 16.74
C SER A 86 -7.05 -12.81 16.59
N SER A 87 -6.38 -13.88 16.17
CA SER A 87 -4.93 -13.88 15.98
C SER A 87 -4.47 -13.02 14.80
N ALA A 88 -5.31 -12.84 13.78
CA ALA A 88 -5.07 -11.88 12.70
C ALA A 88 -5.15 -10.44 13.20
N GLU A 89 -6.21 -10.09 13.94
CA GLU A 89 -6.38 -8.77 14.55
C GLU A 89 -5.25 -8.45 15.54
N ASP A 90 -4.83 -9.43 16.36
CA ASP A 90 -3.73 -9.29 17.32
C ASP A 90 -2.35 -9.18 16.66
N ALA A 91 -2.18 -9.71 15.44
CA ALA A 91 -0.91 -9.61 14.72
C ALA A 91 -0.67 -8.20 14.17
N ILE A 92 -1.71 -7.40 13.96
CA ILE A 92 -1.60 -6.01 13.49
C ILE A 92 -1.14 -5.11 14.63
N ALA A 93 0.05 -4.54 14.51
CA ALA A 93 0.66 -3.66 15.51
C ALA A 93 0.51 -2.17 15.20
N GLY A 94 0.20 -1.78 13.97
CA GLY A 94 0.07 -0.37 13.61
C GLY A 94 -0.32 -0.15 12.15
N TYR A 95 -0.41 1.12 11.80
CA TYR A 95 -0.97 1.60 10.54
C TYR A 95 -0.13 2.75 9.99
N ALA A 96 -0.02 2.84 8.68
CA ALA A 96 0.55 3.98 7.97
C ALA A 96 -0.28 4.29 6.72
N VAL A 97 -0.03 5.46 6.14
CA VAL A 97 -0.38 5.73 4.74
C VAL A 97 0.73 5.18 3.86
N GLY A 98 0.35 4.59 2.74
CA GLY A 98 1.28 4.13 1.71
C GLY A 98 0.90 4.65 0.33
N LEU A 99 1.91 4.79 -0.53
CA LEU A 99 1.72 4.87 -1.98
C LEU A 99 2.26 3.60 -2.63
N ASP A 100 1.40 2.84 -3.29
CA ASP A 100 1.78 1.76 -4.21
C ASP A 100 1.99 2.34 -5.61
N MET A 101 3.21 2.81 -5.88
CA MET A 101 3.52 3.35 -7.19
C MET A 101 3.60 2.23 -8.22
N THR A 102 2.98 2.45 -9.40
CA THR A 102 2.79 1.41 -10.43
C THR A 102 3.19 1.91 -11.80
N LEU A 103 3.99 1.13 -12.53
CA LEU A 103 4.23 1.34 -13.96
C LEU A 103 3.11 0.66 -14.74
N ARG A 104 2.04 1.42 -15.02
CA ARG A 104 0.76 0.88 -15.47
C ARG A 104 0.82 0.28 -16.87
N ASP A 105 1.64 0.85 -17.75
CA ASP A 105 1.90 0.33 -19.08
C ASP A 105 2.49 -1.08 -19.01
N LEU A 106 3.55 -1.28 -18.22
CA LEU A 106 4.16 -2.60 -18.02
C LEU A 106 3.22 -3.58 -17.32
N GLN A 107 2.47 -3.12 -16.31
CA GLN A 107 1.52 -4.00 -15.62
C GLN A 107 0.47 -4.55 -16.58
N LYS A 108 -0.08 -3.68 -17.44
CA LYS A 108 -1.07 -4.09 -18.45
C LYS A 108 -0.46 -5.11 -19.42
N GLU A 109 0.73 -4.84 -19.93
CA GLU A 109 1.45 -5.76 -20.82
C GLU A 109 1.67 -7.14 -20.15
N PHE A 110 2.12 -7.17 -18.89
CA PHE A 110 2.33 -8.42 -18.17
C PHE A 110 1.02 -9.17 -17.90
N MET A 111 -0.07 -8.46 -17.58
CA MET A 111 -1.38 -9.08 -17.42
C MET A 111 -1.87 -9.73 -18.72
N GLU A 112 -1.69 -9.07 -19.87
CA GLU A 112 -2.09 -9.61 -21.17
C GLU A 112 -1.28 -10.85 -21.57
N LYS A 113 -0.02 -10.92 -21.17
CA LYS A 113 0.87 -12.07 -21.43
C LYS A 113 0.79 -13.18 -20.38
N GLY A 114 0.21 -12.91 -19.22
CA GLY A 114 0.24 -13.82 -18.06
C GLY A 114 1.58 -13.82 -17.31
N ASP A 115 2.39 -12.77 -17.47
CA ASP A 115 3.71 -12.63 -16.85
C ASP A 115 3.62 -12.07 -15.41
N PRO A 116 4.66 -12.30 -14.57
CA PRO A 116 4.74 -11.71 -13.23
C PRO A 116 4.79 -10.18 -13.24
N TRP A 117 4.15 -9.53 -12.26
CA TRP A 117 4.05 -8.07 -12.16
C TRP A 117 5.28 -7.40 -11.53
N THR A 118 6.35 -8.14 -11.25
CA THR A 118 7.49 -7.66 -10.46
C THR A 118 8.07 -6.35 -11.02
N LEU A 119 8.27 -6.24 -12.32
CA LEU A 119 8.87 -5.03 -12.91
C LEU A 119 7.91 -3.83 -12.97
N SER A 120 6.60 -4.04 -12.82
CA SER A 120 5.63 -2.95 -12.78
C SER A 120 5.30 -2.48 -11.36
N LYS A 121 5.59 -3.30 -10.34
CA LYS A 121 5.28 -3.02 -8.92
C LYS A 121 6.51 -2.91 -7.99
N CYS A 122 7.70 -3.41 -8.37
CA CYS A 122 8.89 -3.50 -7.50
C CYS A 122 10.09 -2.66 -7.97
N PHE A 123 9.87 -1.57 -8.69
CA PHE A 123 10.94 -0.66 -9.10
C PHE A 123 11.45 0.20 -7.92
N ASP A 124 12.57 0.88 -8.09
CA ASP A 124 13.12 1.77 -7.07
C ASP A 124 12.10 2.86 -6.70
N THR A 125 12.00 3.17 -5.41
CA THR A 125 11.02 4.15 -4.86
C THR A 125 9.54 3.78 -5.06
N ALA A 126 9.22 2.54 -5.46
CA ALA A 126 7.85 2.13 -5.74
C ALA A 126 6.94 2.01 -4.51
N ALA A 127 7.47 2.17 -3.29
CA ALA A 127 6.71 2.16 -2.05
C ALA A 127 7.05 3.39 -1.22
N VAL A 128 6.11 4.32 -1.09
CA VAL A 128 6.25 5.49 -0.21
C VAL A 128 5.45 5.24 1.05
N LEU A 129 6.04 5.50 2.23
CA LEU A 129 5.38 5.30 3.51
C LEU A 129 5.35 6.58 4.34
N SER A 130 4.27 6.81 5.07
CA SER A 130 4.29 7.71 6.24
C SER A 130 5.01 7.05 7.42
N GLU A 131 5.15 7.78 8.52
CA GLU A 131 5.43 7.14 9.81
C GLU A 131 4.24 6.24 10.21
N PHE A 132 4.53 5.18 10.96
CA PHE A 132 3.52 4.28 11.51
C PHE A 132 2.97 4.80 12.82
N VAL A 133 1.66 4.78 12.97
CA VAL A 133 0.95 4.91 14.25
C VAL A 133 0.70 3.53 14.81
N LEU A 134 1.11 3.28 16.06
CA LEU A 134 0.88 1.99 16.68
C LEU A 134 -0.59 1.83 17.08
N LYS A 135 -1.10 0.60 16.96
CA LYS A 135 -2.49 0.24 17.28
C LYS A 135 -2.86 0.54 18.74
N LYS A 136 -1.88 0.48 19.64
CA LYS A 136 -2.06 0.86 21.05
C LYS A 136 -2.35 2.36 21.24
N ASP A 137 -1.90 3.19 20.31
CA ASP A 137 -2.05 4.65 20.36
C ASP A 137 -3.28 5.11 19.56
N TYR A 138 -3.64 4.38 18.50
CA TYR A 138 -4.88 4.58 17.76
C TYR A 138 -5.41 3.26 17.19
N LYS A 139 -6.67 2.92 17.48
CA LYS A 139 -7.37 1.79 16.88
C LYS A 139 -8.27 2.28 15.75
N LEU A 140 -8.18 1.65 14.58
CA LEU A 140 -9.05 1.97 13.45
C LEU A 140 -10.53 1.87 13.83
N ARG A 141 -11.31 2.86 13.42
CA ARG A 141 -12.78 2.86 13.47
C ARG A 141 -13.38 2.04 12.33
N GLY A 142 -12.61 1.85 11.25
CA GLY A 142 -13.03 1.10 10.07
C GLY A 142 -13.77 1.96 9.04
N ASP A 143 -13.80 3.27 9.23
CA ASP A 143 -14.46 4.24 8.36
C ASP A 143 -13.60 5.47 8.02
N GLU A 144 -12.32 5.45 8.40
CA GLU A 144 -11.35 6.50 8.13
C GLU A 144 -11.37 6.91 6.66
N THR A 145 -11.35 8.22 6.45
CA THR A 145 -11.29 8.81 5.12
C THR A 145 -9.87 8.71 4.57
N ILE A 146 -9.73 8.24 3.33
CA ILE A 146 -8.45 8.15 2.60
C ILE A 146 -8.50 9.04 1.36
N LYS A 147 -7.48 9.87 1.16
CA LYS A 147 -7.45 10.87 0.07
C LYS A 147 -6.06 10.99 -0.55
N LEU A 148 -6.04 11.38 -1.82
CA LEU A 148 -4.83 11.78 -2.53
C LEU A 148 -5.14 12.93 -3.49
N SER A 149 -4.24 13.92 -3.50
CA SER A 149 -4.21 15.00 -4.46
C SER A 149 -2.89 15.07 -5.21
N VAL A 150 -2.93 15.52 -6.46
CA VAL A 150 -1.76 15.79 -7.29
C VAL A 150 -1.77 17.27 -7.63
N ASN A 151 -0.72 18.00 -7.27
CA ASN A 151 -0.63 19.45 -7.43
C ASN A 151 -1.83 20.21 -6.83
N GLY A 152 -2.39 19.71 -5.73
CA GLY A 152 -3.56 20.26 -5.05
C GLY A 152 -4.92 19.87 -5.66
N GLU A 153 -4.94 19.16 -6.79
CA GLU A 153 -6.16 18.62 -7.38
C GLU A 153 -6.49 17.25 -6.77
N LEU A 154 -7.66 17.10 -6.15
CA LEU A 154 -8.11 15.85 -5.56
C LEU A 154 -8.31 14.77 -6.65
N ARG A 155 -7.65 13.63 -6.50
CA ARG A 155 -7.70 12.50 -7.45
C ARG A 155 -8.35 11.26 -6.85
N GLN A 156 -8.04 10.93 -5.60
CA GLN A 156 -8.65 9.80 -4.87
C GLN A 156 -9.31 10.33 -3.59
N ASN A 157 -10.51 9.86 -3.28
CA ASN A 157 -11.25 10.22 -2.07
C ASN A 157 -12.27 9.13 -1.73
N SER A 158 -11.98 8.34 -0.71
CA SER A 158 -12.85 7.22 -0.31
C SER A 158 -12.80 7.02 1.21
N SER A 159 -13.40 5.94 1.69
CA SER A 159 -13.30 5.50 3.08
C SER A 159 -12.81 4.06 3.12
N ILE A 160 -12.00 3.70 4.11
CA ILE A 160 -11.50 2.33 4.24
C ILE A 160 -12.61 1.31 4.48
N LYS A 161 -13.82 1.74 4.88
CA LYS A 161 -15.01 0.87 4.95
C LYS A 161 -15.41 0.27 3.60
N ASN A 162 -14.96 0.88 2.50
CA ASN A 162 -15.28 0.43 1.15
C ASN A 162 -14.37 -0.72 0.68
N MET A 163 -13.41 -1.17 1.51
CA MET A 163 -12.64 -2.38 1.26
C MET A 163 -13.57 -3.60 1.22
N MET A 164 -13.37 -4.47 0.23
CA MET A 164 -14.10 -5.74 0.12
C MET A 164 -13.58 -6.75 1.14
N PHE A 165 -12.27 -6.77 1.34
CA PHE A 165 -11.58 -7.53 2.37
C PHE A 165 -11.01 -6.55 3.40
N ASP A 166 -11.58 -6.55 4.60
CA ASP A 166 -11.07 -5.76 5.73
C ASP A 166 -9.66 -6.24 6.17
N PRO A 167 -8.92 -5.42 6.96
CA PRO A 167 -7.58 -5.77 7.42
C PRO A 167 -7.44 -7.16 8.06
N VAL A 168 -8.42 -7.59 8.86
CA VAL A 168 -8.40 -8.89 9.54
C VAL A 168 -8.52 -10.02 8.52
N LYS A 169 -9.45 -9.92 7.57
CA LYS A 169 -9.60 -10.89 6.47
C LYS A 169 -8.35 -10.97 5.60
N ILE A 170 -7.69 -9.85 5.31
CA ILE A 170 -6.44 -9.81 4.55
C ILE A 170 -5.35 -10.59 5.28
N VAL A 171 -5.09 -10.28 6.55
CA VAL A 171 -4.07 -10.96 7.37
C VAL A 171 -4.36 -12.46 7.47
N LYS A 172 -5.63 -12.82 7.73
CA LYS A 172 -6.08 -14.21 7.77
C LYS A 172 -5.82 -14.94 6.45
N TYR A 173 -6.22 -14.35 5.32
CA TYR A 173 -6.01 -14.93 4.01
C TYR A 173 -4.53 -15.14 3.71
N ILE A 174 -3.71 -14.10 3.86
CA ILE A 174 -2.27 -14.16 3.57
C ILE A 174 -1.60 -15.18 4.49
N SER A 175 -1.88 -15.14 5.80
CA SER A 175 -1.29 -16.07 6.76
C SER A 175 -1.61 -17.54 6.47
N SER A 176 -2.75 -17.84 5.83
CA SER A 176 -3.08 -19.20 5.38
C SER A 176 -2.14 -19.71 4.28
N LYS A 177 -1.58 -18.81 3.46
CA LYS A 177 -0.72 -19.15 2.32
C LYS A 177 0.77 -18.98 2.64
N MET A 178 1.15 -17.88 3.28
CA MET A 178 2.53 -17.56 3.68
C MET A 178 2.57 -17.07 5.13
N THR A 179 3.59 -17.46 5.91
CA THR A 179 3.77 -16.93 7.27
C THR A 179 4.01 -15.42 7.22
N LEU A 180 3.27 -14.65 8.00
CA LEU A 180 3.56 -13.24 8.26
C LEU A 180 4.47 -13.15 9.48
N GLU A 181 5.51 -12.33 9.41
CA GLU A 181 6.55 -12.18 10.43
C GLU A 181 6.51 -10.76 11.01
N LYS A 182 7.05 -10.59 12.22
CA LYS A 182 7.20 -9.25 12.80
C LYS A 182 8.04 -8.36 11.88
N GLY A 183 7.54 -7.17 11.57
CA GLY A 183 8.16 -6.21 10.66
C GLY A 183 7.67 -6.31 9.22
N ASP A 184 6.84 -7.30 8.90
CA ASP A 184 6.18 -7.35 7.59
C ASP A 184 5.14 -6.23 7.45
N LEU A 185 4.97 -5.79 6.21
CA LEU A 185 4.03 -4.76 5.83
C LEU A 185 2.96 -5.32 4.89
N ILE A 186 1.74 -4.82 5.02
CA ILE A 186 0.65 -5.17 4.11
C ILE A 186 -0.01 -3.91 3.55
N PHE A 187 0.15 -3.70 2.26
CA PHE A 187 -0.57 -2.72 1.44
C PHE A 187 -1.96 -3.30 1.11
N THR A 188 -3.02 -2.62 1.53
CA THR A 188 -4.39 -3.19 1.55
C THR A 188 -5.19 -2.96 0.27
N GLY A 189 -4.61 -2.37 -0.76
CA GLY A 189 -5.28 -1.95 -1.98
C GLY A 189 -5.74 -0.48 -1.94
N THR A 190 -5.97 0.07 -3.13
CA THR A 190 -6.30 1.47 -3.36
C THR A 190 -7.76 1.68 -3.81
N PRO A 191 -8.41 2.80 -3.48
CA PRO A 191 -9.71 3.18 -4.03
C PRO A 191 -9.59 3.69 -5.48
N GLU A 192 -10.74 3.98 -6.10
CA GLU A 192 -10.86 4.56 -7.43
C GLU A 192 -10.17 5.92 -7.57
N GLY A 193 -9.90 6.33 -8.81
CA GLY A 193 -9.25 7.61 -9.12
C GLY A 193 -7.74 7.52 -9.24
N VAL A 194 -7.20 6.32 -9.50
CA VAL A 194 -5.76 6.15 -9.80
C VAL A 194 -5.43 6.89 -11.09
N GLY A 195 -4.26 7.53 -11.14
CA GLY A 195 -3.94 8.40 -12.26
C GLY A 195 -2.45 8.51 -12.55
N ARG A 196 -2.14 8.83 -13.80
CA ARG A 196 -0.78 9.08 -14.26
C ARG A 196 -0.19 10.31 -13.56
N VAL A 197 1.08 10.21 -13.19
CA VAL A 197 1.91 11.32 -12.69
C VAL A 197 3.20 11.43 -13.51
N VAL A 198 3.73 12.64 -13.62
CA VAL A 198 4.93 12.96 -14.41
C VAL A 198 5.96 13.70 -13.57
N PRO A 199 7.25 13.71 -13.97
CA PRO A 199 8.27 14.48 -13.27
C PRO A 199 7.86 15.95 -13.05
N GLY A 200 8.02 16.43 -11.83
CA GLY A 200 7.56 17.74 -11.35
C GLY A 200 6.22 17.72 -10.62
N ASP A 201 5.42 16.66 -10.77
CA ASP A 201 4.17 16.51 -10.00
C ASP A 201 4.47 16.31 -8.51
N LYS A 202 3.64 16.94 -7.68
CA LYS A 202 3.65 16.79 -6.22
C LYS A 202 2.42 16.01 -5.78
N ILE A 203 2.63 14.96 -5.03
CA ILE A 203 1.57 14.12 -4.45
C ILE A 203 1.44 14.46 -2.98
N HIS A 204 0.21 14.75 -2.55
CA HIS A 204 -0.17 14.80 -1.14
C HIS A 204 -1.24 13.75 -0.87
N ALA A 205 -0.99 12.83 0.06
CA ALA A 205 -1.92 11.79 0.45
C ALA A 205 -2.16 11.80 1.96
N GLU A 206 -3.36 11.42 2.37
CA GLU A 206 -3.80 11.46 3.77
C GLU A 206 -4.69 10.25 4.07
N LEU A 207 -4.50 9.69 5.26
CA LEU A 207 -5.47 8.80 5.90
C LEU A 207 -5.82 9.37 7.27
N GLU A 208 -7.11 9.60 7.48
CA GLU A 208 -7.65 10.24 8.66
C GLU A 208 -7.11 9.61 9.96
N ASN A 209 -6.58 10.45 10.85
CA ASN A 209 -5.98 10.07 12.15
C ASN A 209 -4.72 9.17 12.09
N ILE A 210 -4.30 8.72 10.91
CA ILE A 210 -3.11 7.87 10.74
C ILE A 210 -1.90 8.71 10.32
N GLY A 211 -1.98 9.43 9.20
CA GLY A 211 -0.84 10.21 8.73
C GLY A 211 -1.00 10.81 7.34
N THR A 212 0.07 11.42 6.86
CA THR A 212 0.17 12.04 5.54
C THR A 212 1.45 11.64 4.82
N ILE A 213 1.43 11.72 3.49
CA ILE A 213 2.60 11.63 2.62
C ILE A 213 2.66 12.87 1.75
N ASP A 214 3.84 13.48 1.67
CA ASP A 214 4.20 14.48 0.68
C ASP A 214 5.39 13.96 -0.13
N THR A 215 5.28 13.94 -1.45
CA THR A 215 6.40 13.52 -2.32
C THR A 215 6.35 14.26 -3.66
N GLU A 216 7.49 14.29 -4.36
CA GLU A 216 7.66 14.86 -5.69
C GLU A 216 8.15 13.78 -6.64
N ILE A 217 7.59 13.74 -7.85
CA ILE A 217 8.06 12.87 -8.92
C ILE A 217 9.28 13.50 -9.60
N ILE A 218 10.35 12.73 -9.74
CA ILE A 218 11.55 13.10 -10.49
C ILE A 218 11.85 12.07 -11.58
N LYS A 219 12.80 12.41 -12.45
CA LYS A 219 13.45 11.44 -13.34
C LYS A 219 14.52 10.65 -12.59
#